data_AF-A0A9X2Z9Z7-F1
#
_entry.id   AF-A0A9X2Z9Z7-F1
#
_cell.length_a   1.000
_cell.length_b   1.000
_cell.length_c   1.000
_cell.angle_alpha   90.00
_cell.angle_beta   90.00
_cell.angle_gamma   90.00
#
_symmetry.space_group_name_H-M   'P 1'
#
loop_
_entity.id
_entity.type
_entity.pdbx_description
1 polymer ?
#
loop_
_entity_poly.entity_id
_entity_poly.type
_entity_poly.pdbx_seq_one_letter_code
_entity_poly.pdbx_strand_id
1 'polypeptide(L)' 'MACGCSKNRRAGGRTASGAEVLGYEVTYPDGSKAPGLFLTPLEAKKEARLHGGSTIREITSGGA' A
#
# COMPACT_ATOMS: atom_id res chain seq x y z
N MET A 1 -18.86 15.59 17.36
CA MET A 1 -18.41 14.92 16.11
C MET A 1 -16.90 15.08 15.96
N ALA A 2 -16.12 14.02 16.21
CA ALA A 2 -14.70 14.02 15.85
C ALA A 2 -14.56 13.51 14.42
N CYS A 3 -14.61 14.44 13.44
CA CYS A 3 -14.25 14.13 12.06
C CYS A 3 -12.72 14.05 11.99
N GLY A 4 -12.16 12.96 12.52
CA GLY A 4 -10.74 12.64 12.42
C GLY A 4 -10.43 12.25 10.99
N CYS A 5 -10.21 13.25 10.13
CA CYS A 5 -9.82 13.08 8.74
C CYS A 5 -8.68 12.07 8.65
N SER A 6 -9.06 10.88 8.19
CA SER A 6 -8.26 9.94 7.43
C SER A 6 -6.79 10.35 7.33
N LYS A 7 -5.94 9.77 8.21
CA LYS A 7 -4.50 9.68 7.95
C LYS A 7 -4.35 9.26 6.49
N ASN A 8 -3.79 10.15 5.67
CA ASN A 8 -3.56 9.93 4.25
C ASN A 8 -2.65 8.69 4.09
N ARG A 9 -3.26 7.50 4.06
CA ARG A 9 -2.63 6.25 3.64
C ARG A 9 -2.53 6.27 2.12
N ARG A 10 -1.79 7.24 1.59
CA ARG A 10 -1.40 7.35 0.19
C ARG A 10 0.12 7.42 0.17
N ALA A 11 0.70 7.00 -0.95
CA ALA A 11 2.10 7.24 -1.24
C ALA A 11 2.42 8.75 -1.09
N GLY A 12 3.58 9.03 -0.51
CA GLY A 12 3.98 10.36 -0.02
C GLY A 12 3.44 10.70 1.38
N GLY A 13 2.61 9.86 1.98
CA GLY A 13 2.19 9.99 3.38
C GLY A 13 3.29 9.53 4.35
N ARG A 14 3.32 10.08 5.56
CA ARG A 14 4.23 9.59 6.62
C ARG A 14 3.53 8.56 7.50
N THR A 15 4.22 7.47 7.77
CA THR A 15 3.81 6.47 8.78
C THR A 15 3.96 7.06 10.19
N ALA A 16 3.38 6.40 11.20
CA ALA A 16 3.51 6.81 12.60
C ALA A 16 4.97 6.83 13.08
N SER A 17 5.84 6.06 12.45
CA SER A 17 7.28 5.99 12.72
C SER A 17 8.09 7.08 12.00
N GLY A 18 7.44 7.98 11.23
CA GLY A 18 8.11 9.05 10.49
C GLY A 18 8.65 8.63 9.11
N ALA A 19 8.59 7.34 8.75
CA ALA A 19 8.99 6.85 7.43
C ALA A 19 7.98 7.28 6.36
N GLU A 20 8.46 7.66 5.18
CA GLU A 20 7.59 8.02 4.04
C GLU A 20 7.08 6.75 3.36
N VAL A 21 5.77 6.67 3.10
CA VAL A 21 5.18 5.58 2.32
C VAL A 21 5.50 5.84 0.85
N LEU A 22 6.35 5.01 0.26
CA LEU A 22 6.69 5.06 -1.16
C LEU A 22 5.57 4.47 -2.03
N GLY A 23 4.82 3.50 -1.51
CA GLY A 23 3.68 2.90 -2.19
C GLY A 23 3.33 1.51 -1.65
N TYR A 24 2.52 0.79 -2.40
CA TYR A 24 2.01 -0.54 -2.05
C TYR A 24 2.41 -1.56 -3.12
N GLU A 25 3.18 -2.57 -2.75
CA GLU A 25 3.52 -3.70 -3.62
C GLU A 25 2.45 -4.79 -3.48
N VAL A 26 2.01 -5.37 -4.59
CA VAL A 26 1.09 -6.52 -4.60
C VAL A 26 1.84 -7.75 -5.06
N THR A 27 1.77 -8.82 -4.27
CA THR A 27 2.27 -10.16 -4.62
C THR A 27 1.07 -11.08 -4.85
N TYR A 28 0.93 -11.53 -6.08
CA TYR A 28 -0.11 -12.44 -6.55
C TYR A 28 0.08 -13.86 -5.95
N PRO A 29 -0.96 -14.72 -5.99
CA PRO A 29 -0.90 -16.03 -5.34
C PRO A 29 0.01 -17.02 -6.08
N ASP A 30 0.34 -16.77 -7.35
CA ASP A 30 1.35 -17.49 -8.12
C ASP A 30 2.80 -17.08 -7.76
N GLY A 31 2.96 -16.14 -6.82
CA GLY A 31 4.26 -15.62 -6.37
C GLY A 31 4.81 -14.49 -7.26
N SER A 32 4.15 -14.20 -8.37
CA SER A 32 4.46 -13.05 -9.22
C SER A 32 4.10 -11.73 -8.53
N LYS A 33 4.79 -10.65 -8.90
CA LYS A 33 4.52 -9.30 -8.39
C LYS A 33 3.79 -8.48 -9.44
N ALA A 34 2.92 -7.59 -8.98
CA ALA A 34 2.33 -6.57 -9.85
C ALA A 34 3.42 -5.68 -10.44
N PRO A 35 3.28 -5.23 -11.70
CA PRO A 35 4.25 -4.36 -12.35
C PRO A 35 4.15 -2.94 -11.77
N GLY A 36 4.82 -2.73 -10.64
CA GLY A 36 4.96 -1.42 -9.98
C GLY A 36 4.35 -1.33 -8.59
N LEU A 37 4.49 -0.14 -8.00
CA LEU A 37 3.89 0.21 -6.71
C LEU A 37 2.60 0.98 -6.93
N PHE A 38 1.56 0.57 -6.22
CA PHE A 38 0.31 1.31 -6.16
C PHE A 38 0.46 2.50 -5.23
N LEU A 39 -0.14 3.64 -5.60
CA LEU A 39 -0.07 4.85 -4.80
C LEU A 39 -1.02 4.79 -3.60
N THR A 40 -2.06 3.97 -3.67
CA THR A 40 -3.05 3.85 -2.60
C THR A 40 -3.29 2.38 -2.23
N PRO A 41 -3.64 2.11 -0.97
CA PRO A 41 -3.98 0.76 -0.53
C PRO A 41 -5.30 0.28 -1.16
N LEU A 42 -6.13 1.19 -1.66
CA LEU A 42 -7.37 0.85 -2.35
C LEU A 42 -7.11 0.29 -3.74
N GLU A 43 -6.18 0.89 -4.48
CA GLU A 43 -5.74 0.35 -5.78
C GLU A 43 -5.09 -1.02 -5.61
N ALA A 44 -4.18 -1.16 -4.64
CA ALA A 44 -3.57 -2.45 -4.33
C ALA A 44 -4.60 -3.53 -3.94
N LYS A 45 -5.63 -3.16 -3.16
CA LYS A 45 -6.73 -4.08 -2.79
C LYS A 45 -7.62 -4.43 -3.96
N LYS A 46 -7.90 -3.47 -4.86
CA LYS A 46 -8.67 -3.71 -6.06
C LYS A 46 -7.95 -4.72 -6.95
N GLU A 47 -6.65 -4.53 -7.16
CA GLU A 47 -5.80 -5.45 -7.90
C GLU A 47 -5.80 -6.83 -7.26
N ALA A 48 -5.52 -6.90 -5.95
CA ALA A 48 -5.52 -8.15 -5.21
C ALA A 48 -6.84 -8.93 -5.37
N ARG A 49 -7.98 -8.23 -5.42
CA ARG A 49 -9.29 -8.84 -5.59
C ARG A 49 -9.54 -9.32 -7.02
N LEU A 50 -9.06 -8.59 -8.03
CA LEU A 50 -9.16 -8.99 -9.44
C LEU A 50 -8.39 -10.29 -9.70
N HIS A 51 -7.28 -10.49 -8.99
CA HIS A 51 -6.43 -11.67 -9.13
C HIS A 51 -6.77 -12.82 -8.17
N GLY A 52 -7.93 -12.79 -7.52
CA GLY A 52 -8.41 -13.90 -6.68
C GLY A 52 -7.81 -13.97 -5.28
N GLY A 53 -7.21 -12.88 -4.80
CA GLY A 53 -6.50 -12.80 -3.53
C GLY A 53 -5.02 -12.53 -3.75
N SER A 54 -4.45 -11.60 -2.99
CA SER A 54 -3.02 -11.27 -3.09
C SER A 54 -2.53 -10.67 -1.78
N THR A 55 -1.21 -10.71 -1.57
CA THR A 55 -0.55 -10.10 -0.42
C THR A 55 -0.15 -8.68 -0.77
N ILE A 56 -0.46 -7.72 0.11
CA ILE A 56 -0.14 -6.30 -0.08
C ILE A 56 0.92 -5.92 0.95
N ARG A 57 2.06 -5.40 0.50
CA ARG A 57 3.11 -4.85 1.37
C ARG A 57 3.20 -3.35 1.18
N GLU A 58 3.21 -2.61 2.30
CA GLU A 58 3.53 -1.18 2.28
C GLU A 58 5.04 -1.03 2.18
N ILE A 59 5.49 -0.26 1.20
CA ILE A 59 6.90 0.08 1.00
C ILE A 59 7.12 1.46 1.57
N THR A 60 8.08 1.59 2.49
CA THR A 60 8.42 2.85 3.14
C THR A 60 9.90 3.20 2.96
N SER A 61 10.22 4.50 2.93
CA SER A 61 11.59 5.01 2.75
C SER A 61 12.47 4.88 4.00
N GLY A 62 11.88 4.47 5.13
CA GLY A 62 12.54 4.29 6.40
C GLY A 62 12.60 2.82 6.76
N GLY A 63 13.42 2.07 6.03
CA GLY A 63 13.83 0.72 6.40
C GLY A 63 15.32 0.71 6.68
N ALA A 64 15.67 0.69 7.96
CA ALA A 64 16.83 -0.05 8.46
C ALA A 64 16.30 -1.33 9.11
#